data_AF-A0A925VPL9-F1
#
_entry.id   AF-A0A925VPL9-F1
#
_cell.length_a   1.000
_cell.length_b   1.000
_cell.length_c   1.000
_cell.angle_alpha   90.00
_cell.angle_beta   90.00
_cell.angle_gamma   90.00
#
_symmetry.space_group_name_H-M   'P 1'
#
loop_
_entity.id
_entity.type
_entity.pdbx_description
1 polymer ?
#
loop_
_entity_poly.entity_id
_entity_poly.type
_entity_poly.pdbx_seq_one_letter_code
_entity_poly.pdbx_strand_id
1 'polypeptide(L)'
;MQDHIRDLLHRFQYSEQLKETAAFRILIGGEDPRQVIADLDIHNSYTLRNWVSQYQRKIQTGLFVAPAMTRTRKQDVQALQQRNQELTQLLQDANLLILALNTMIEVAEQELKVPIRKKSDTKRS
;
A
#
# COMPACT_ATOMS: atom_id res chain seq x y z
N MET A 1 -2.10 -29.11 -41.72
CA MET A 1 -2.63 -27.80 -41.28
C MET A 1 -3.06 -27.81 -39.81
N GLN A 2 -3.67 -28.89 -39.31
CA GLN A 2 -4.08 -29.01 -37.90
C GLN A 2 -2.90 -29.12 -36.92
N ASP A 3 -1.80 -29.76 -37.29
CA ASP A 3 -0.65 -29.95 -36.40
C ASP A 3 0.13 -28.65 -36.15
N HIS A 4 0.27 -27.80 -37.17
CA HIS A 4 0.90 -26.49 -37.02
C HIS A 4 0.12 -25.55 -36.09
N ILE A 5 -1.22 -25.63 -36.12
CA ILE A 5 -2.09 -24.87 -35.22
C ILE A 5 -1.95 -25.40 -33.77
N ARG A 6 -1.84 -26.73 -33.59
CA ARG A 6 -1.60 -27.32 -32.26
C ARG A 6 -0.24 -26.93 -31.69
N ASP A 7 0.81 -26.91 -32.50
CA ASP A 7 2.15 -26.47 -32.09
C ASP A 7 2.18 -24.99 -31.70
N LEU A 8 1.48 -24.14 -32.45
CA LEU A 8 1.33 -22.72 -32.10
C LEU A 8 0.54 -22.53 -30.80
N LEU A 9 -0.49 -23.34 -30.55
CA LEU A 9 -1.27 -23.29 -29.31
C LEU A 9 -0.46 -23.78 -28.11
N HIS A 10 0.38 -24.81 -28.27
CA HIS A 10 1.25 -25.31 -27.20
C HIS A 10 2.36 -24.32 -26.82
N ARG A 11 2.88 -23.53 -27.77
CA ARG A 11 3.92 -22.51 -27.50
C ARG A 11 3.46 -21.39 -26.55
N PHE A 12 2.15 -21.09 -26.50
CA PHE A 12 1.59 -20.04 -25.65
C PHE A 12 0.75 -20.59 -24.48
N GLN A 13 0.94 -21.86 -24.11
CA GLN A 13 0.34 -22.43 -22.91
C GLN A 13 1.12 -21.99 -21.66
N TYR A 14 0.65 -20.90 -21.05
CA TYR A 14 1.13 -20.49 -19.73
C TYR A 14 0.54 -21.39 -18.65
N SER A 15 1.36 -21.83 -17.71
CA SER A 15 0.90 -22.56 -16.53
C SER A 15 -0.03 -21.69 -15.68
N GLU A 16 -1.02 -22.31 -15.02
CA GLU A 16 -1.92 -21.58 -14.13
C GLU A 16 -1.17 -20.86 -13.01
N GLN A 17 -0.10 -21.46 -12.49
CA GLN A 17 0.78 -20.85 -11.49
C GLN A 17 1.42 -19.55 -11.99
N LEU A 18 1.84 -19.51 -13.26
CA LEU A 18 2.44 -18.30 -13.85
C LEU A 18 1.39 -17.21 -14.03
N LYS A 19 0.18 -17.57 -14.51
CA LYS A 19 -0.94 -16.63 -14.66
C LYS A 19 -1.33 -16.01 -13.31
N GLU A 20 -1.42 -16.85 -12.28
CA GLU A 20 -1.73 -16.45 -10.91
C GLU A 20 -0.66 -15.52 -10.35
N THR A 21 0.62 -15.89 -10.50
CA THR A 21 1.75 -15.07 -10.05
C THR A 21 1.77 -13.71 -10.75
N ALA A 22 1.56 -13.66 -12.06
CA ALA A 22 1.52 -12.43 -12.84
C ALA A 22 0.35 -11.53 -12.40
N ALA A 23 -0.85 -12.10 -12.25
CA ALA A 23 -2.01 -11.36 -11.77
C ALA A 23 -1.81 -10.84 -10.34
N PHE A 24 -1.19 -11.63 -9.46
CA PHE A 24 -0.90 -11.25 -8.07
C PHE A 24 0.07 -10.07 -7.96
N ARG A 25 1.16 -10.10 -8.75
CA ARG A 25 2.14 -9.00 -8.80
C ARG A 25 1.50 -7.66 -9.18
N ILE A 26 0.53 -7.69 -10.09
CA ILE A 26 -0.16 -6.47 -10.55
C ILE A 26 -1.26 -6.04 -9.59
N LEU A 27 -2.14 -6.96 -9.19
CA LEU A 27 -3.33 -6.63 -8.39
C LEU A 27 -3.01 -6.34 -6.93
N ILE A 28 -2.05 -7.06 -6.34
CA ILE A 28 -1.70 -6.96 -4.92
C ILE A 28 -0.33 -6.32 -4.74
N GLY A 29 0.62 -6.62 -5.63
CA GLY A 29 1.96 -6.00 -5.59
C GLY A 29 2.02 -4.58 -6.15
N GLY A 30 1.04 -4.15 -6.95
CA GLY A 30 1.05 -2.82 -7.59
C GLY A 30 2.15 -2.63 -8.63
N GLU A 31 2.75 -3.73 -9.11
CA GLU A 31 3.83 -3.70 -10.11
C GLU A 31 3.30 -3.27 -11.49
N ASP A 32 4.12 -2.57 -12.28
CA ASP A 32 3.70 -2.10 -13.61
C ASP A 32 3.53 -3.30 -14.57
N PRO A 33 2.43 -3.39 -15.32
CA PRO A 33 2.19 -4.49 -16.24
C PRO A 33 3.33 -4.73 -17.24
N ARG A 34 4.06 -3.69 -17.66
CA ARG A 34 5.20 -3.80 -18.59
C ARG A 34 6.41 -4.45 -17.94
N GLN A 35 6.65 -4.18 -16.65
CA GLN A 35 7.71 -4.84 -15.88
C GLN A 35 7.40 -6.32 -15.72
N VAL A 36 6.16 -6.66 -15.37
CA VAL A 36 5.73 -8.05 -15.19
C VAL A 36 5.80 -8.85 -16.50
N ILE A 37 5.51 -8.22 -17.65
CA ILE A 37 5.67 -8.83 -18.98
C ILE A 37 7.12 -9.17 -19.26
N ALA A 38 8.04 -8.23 -19.02
CA ALA A 38 9.46 -8.43 -19.24
C ALA A 38 10.04 -9.51 -18.32
N ASP A 39 9.64 -9.50 -17.04
CA ASP A 39 10.13 -10.43 -16.02
C ASP A 39 9.65 -11.87 -16.24
N LEU A 40 8.44 -12.06 -16.75
CA LEU A 40 7.80 -13.38 -16.90
C LEU A 40 7.76 -13.85 -18.36
N ASP A 41 8.44 -13.15 -19.27
CA ASP A 41 8.49 -13.43 -20.71
C ASP A 41 7.10 -13.61 -21.35
N ILE A 42 6.14 -12.79 -20.91
CA ILE A 42 4.76 -12.86 -21.41
C ILE A 42 4.72 -12.13 -22.74
N HIS A 43 4.42 -12.86 -23.80
CA HIS A 43 4.53 -12.33 -25.16
C HIS A 43 3.46 -11.30 -25.52
N ASN A 44 2.35 -11.23 -24.77
CA ASN A 44 1.21 -10.38 -25.13
C ASN A 44 0.59 -9.67 -23.93
N SER A 45 0.66 -8.34 -23.92
CA SER A 45 0.05 -7.48 -22.90
C SER A 45 -1.47 -7.66 -22.77
N TYR A 46 -2.15 -8.02 -23.85
CA TYR A 46 -3.59 -8.29 -23.83
C TYR A 46 -3.93 -9.57 -23.05
N THR A 47 -3.08 -10.60 -23.16
CA THR A 47 -3.27 -11.85 -22.40
C THR A 47 -3.14 -11.61 -20.90
N LEU A 48 -2.16 -10.81 -20.49
CA LEU A 48 -1.98 -10.39 -19.11
C LEU A 48 -3.18 -9.59 -18.58
N ARG A 49 -3.69 -8.61 -19.35
CA ARG A 49 -4.89 -7.85 -18.95
C ARG A 49 -6.12 -8.75 -18.77
N ASN A 50 -6.30 -9.73 -19.65
CA ASN A 50 -7.37 -10.70 -19.53
C ASN A 50 -7.23 -11.53 -18.23
N TRP A 51 -6.03 -12.02 -17.92
CA TRP A 51 -5.79 -12.73 -16.67
C TRP A 51 -6.05 -11.84 -15.45
N VAL A 52 -5.53 -10.61 -15.44
CA VAL A 52 -5.78 -9.64 -14.36
C VAL A 52 -7.28 -9.45 -14.14
N SER A 53 -8.07 -9.27 -15.21
CA SER A 53 -9.52 -9.13 -15.09
C SER A 53 -10.21 -10.39 -14.55
N GLN A 54 -9.78 -11.58 -15.00
CA GLN A 54 -10.32 -12.86 -14.52
C GLN A 54 -9.99 -13.11 -13.05
N TYR A 55 -8.75 -12.87 -12.64
CA TYR A 55 -8.31 -13.02 -11.25
C TYR A 55 -8.93 -11.95 -10.35
N GLN A 56 -9.13 -10.72 -10.84
CA GLN A 56 -9.88 -9.69 -10.12
C GLN A 56 -11.31 -10.13 -9.81
N ARG A 57 -12.00 -10.76 -10.78
CA ARG A 57 -13.32 -11.34 -10.54
C ARG A 57 -13.28 -12.49 -9.54
N LYS A 58 -12.29 -13.39 -9.62
CA LYS A 58 -12.10 -14.49 -8.65
C LYS A 58 -11.86 -13.98 -7.23
N ILE A 59 -11.13 -12.88 -7.07
CA ILE A 59 -10.92 -12.22 -5.78
C ILE A 59 -12.24 -11.65 -5.24
N GLN A 60 -13.01 -10.95 -6.09
CA GLN A 60 -14.31 -10.40 -5.70
C GLN A 60 -15.32 -11.48 -5.28
N THR A 61 -15.25 -12.67 -5.85
CA THR A 61 -16.13 -13.80 -5.51
C THR A 61 -15.60 -14.67 -4.37
N GLY A 62 -14.47 -14.31 -3.75
CA GLY A 62 -13.90 -15.05 -2.61
C GLY A 62 -13.29 -16.42 -2.96
N LEU A 63 -13.14 -16.72 -4.24
CA LEU A 63 -12.58 -17.99 -4.76
C LEU A 63 -11.05 -17.95 -4.90
N PHE A 64 -10.39 -17.01 -4.22
CA PHE A 64 -8.95 -16.79 -4.34
C PHE A 64 -8.23 -17.09 -3.03
N VAL A 65 -7.22 -17.97 -3.10
CA VAL A 65 -6.28 -18.22 -2.02
C VAL A 65 -5.00 -17.44 -2.33
N ALA A 66 -4.69 -16.42 -1.55
CA ALA A 66 -3.48 -15.64 -1.76
C ALA A 66 -2.24 -16.53 -1.63
N PRO A 67 -1.26 -16.44 -2.55
CA PRO A 67 -0.02 -17.18 -2.44
C PRO A 67 0.71 -16.82 -1.14
N ALA A 68 1.37 -17.82 -0.55
CA ALA A 68 2.14 -17.63 0.68
C ALA A 68 3.18 -16.52 0.49
N MET A 69 3.10 -15.50 1.36
CA MET A 69 3.95 -14.32 1.32
C MET A 69 5.44 -14.68 1.40
N THR A 70 6.26 -14.12 0.50
CA THR A 70 7.70 -14.37 0.43
C THR A 70 8.42 -13.85 1.68
N ARG A 71 9.55 -14.49 2.06
CA ARG A 71 10.31 -14.16 3.28
C ARG A 71 10.76 -12.69 3.32
N THR A 72 11.20 -12.14 2.18
CA THR A 72 11.63 -10.73 2.05
C THR A 72 10.49 -9.78 2.38
N ARG A 73 9.29 -10.01 1.83
CA ARG A 73 8.12 -9.17 2.12
C ARG A 73 7.71 -9.22 3.60
N LYS A 74 7.95 -10.34 4.30
CA LYS A 74 7.67 -10.44 5.75
C LYS A 74 8.61 -9.57 6.57
N GLN A 75 9.88 -9.50 6.18
CA GLN A 75 10.87 -8.63 6.82
C GLN A 75 10.53 -7.15 6.58
N ASP A 76 10.11 -6.80 5.36
CA ASP A 76 9.69 -5.43 5.04
C ASP A 76 8.48 -4.99 5.88
N VAL A 77 7.49 -5.88 6.07
CA VAL A 77 6.32 -5.58 6.92
C VAL A 77 6.72 -5.41 8.38
N GLN A 78 7.65 -6.20 8.91
CA GLN A 78 8.15 -6.02 10.27
C GLN A 78 8.88 -4.68 10.44
N ALA A 79 9.74 -4.31 9.49
CA ALA A 79 10.42 -3.01 9.50
C ALA A 79 9.43 -1.84 9.42
N LEU A 80 8.39 -1.97 8.58
CA LEU A 80 7.31 -0.97 8.48
C LEU A 80 6.50 -0.88 9.78
N GLN A 81 6.24 -1.99 10.46
CA GLN A 81 5.53 -1.99 11.74
C GLN A 81 6.33 -1.29 12.84
N GLN A 82 7.63 -1.58 12.94
CA GLN A 82 8.54 -0.90 13.89
C GLN A 82 8.54 0.61 13.66
N ARG A 83 8.71 1.05 12.40
CA ARG A 83 8.68 2.47 12.06
C ARG A 83 7.35 3.13 12.40
N ASN A 84 6.22 2.44 12.19
CA ASN A 84 4.92 2.98 12.57
C ASN A 84 4.77 3.14 14.09
N GLN A 85 5.30 2.19 14.87
CA GLN A 85 5.30 2.31 16.33
C GLN A 85 6.14 3.51 16.79
N GLU A 86 7.35 3.67 16.25
CA GLU A 86 8.21 4.82 16.55
C GLU A 86 7.54 6.16 16.21
N LEU A 87 6.95 6.25 15.02
CA LEU A 87 6.23 7.46 14.59
C LEU A 87 5.02 7.76 15.48
N THR A 88 4.31 6.73 15.93
CA THR A 88 3.16 6.89 16.83
C THR A 88 3.60 7.42 18.20
N GLN A 89 4.71 6.91 18.72
CA GLN A 89 5.29 7.40 19.98
C GLN A 89 5.72 8.87 19.87
N LEU A 90 6.43 9.23 18.79
CA LEU A 90 6.85 10.61 18.55
C LEU A 90 5.67 11.58 18.44
N LEU A 91 4.58 11.15 17.80
CA LEU A 91 3.34 11.95 17.75
C LEU A 91 2.72 12.13 19.13
N GLN A 92 2.69 11.08 19.95
CA GLN A 92 2.18 11.16 21.32
C GLN A 92 3.02 12.13 22.17
N ASP A 93 4.35 12.05 22.08
CA ASP A 93 5.26 12.92 22.83
C ASP A 93 5.11 14.39 22.39
N ALA A 94 4.99 14.65 21.08
CA ALA A 94 4.76 15.99 20.56
C ALA A 94 3.41 16.57 21.05
N ASN A 95 2.35 15.77 21.05
CA ASN A 95 1.04 16.19 21.56
C ASN A 95 1.08 16.49 23.06
N LEU A 96 1.81 15.69 23.84
CA LEU A 96 2.01 15.93 25.27
C LEU A 96 2.78 17.24 25.52
N LEU A 97 3.83 17.50 24.74
CA LEU A 97 4.59 18.75 24.81
C LEU A 97 3.72 19.96 24.49
N ILE A 98 2.92 19.89 23.42
CA ILE A 98 1.98 20.95 23.04
C ILE A 98 0.99 21.22 24.17
N LEU A 99 0.42 20.17 24.77
CA LEU A 99 -0.50 20.30 25.90
C LEU A 99 0.18 20.99 27.09
N ALA A 100 1.37 20.51 27.50
CA ALA A 100 2.11 21.08 28.63
C ALA A 100 2.46 22.56 28.39
N LEU A 101 2.89 22.92 27.18
CA LEU A 101 3.18 24.30 26.81
C LEU A 101 1.93 25.18 26.90
N ASN A 102 0.80 24.73 26.36
CA ASN A 102 -0.47 25.46 26.45
C ASN A 102 -0.91 25.65 27.89
N THR A 103 -0.82 24.61 28.72
CA THR A 103 -1.16 24.71 30.15
C THR A 103 -0.23 25.66 30.90
N MET A 104 1.07 25.64 30.62
CA MET A 104 2.01 26.60 31.22
C MET A 104 1.70 28.04 30.81
N ILE A 105 1.31 28.26 29.55
CA ILE A 105 0.85 29.58 29.07
C ILE A 105 -0.40 30.01 29.84
N GLU A 106 -1.39 29.13 30.01
CA GLU A 106 -2.62 29.43 30.76
C GLU A 106 -2.33 29.80 32.21
N VAL A 107 -1.50 29.02 32.91
CA VAL A 107 -1.09 29.30 34.29
C VAL A 107 -0.37 30.65 34.39
N ALA A 108 0.56 30.94 33.49
CA ALA A 108 1.28 32.21 33.47
C ALA A 108 0.35 33.41 33.18
N GLU A 109 -0.64 33.26 32.30
CA GLU A 109 -1.63 34.30 32.03
C GLU A 109 -2.58 34.54 33.22
N GLN A 110 -3.01 33.48 33.91
CA GLN A 110 -3.98 33.56 35.00
C GLN A 110 -3.35 34.02 36.31
N GLU A 111 -2.27 33.36 36.73
CA GLU A 111 -1.66 33.57 38.06
C GLU A 111 -0.64 34.71 38.04
N LEU A 112 0.20 34.78 37.01
CA LEU A 112 1.27 35.78 36.90
C LEU A 112 0.84 37.04 36.13
N LYS A 113 -0.35 37.03 35.52
CA LYS A 113 -0.91 38.14 34.72
C LYS A 113 0.00 38.62 33.59
N VAL A 114 0.86 37.74 33.07
CA VAL A 114 1.75 38.04 31.94
C VAL A 114 0.98 37.76 30.65
N PRO A 115 0.71 38.75 29.78
CA PRO A 115 0.02 38.51 28.51
C PRO A 115 0.99 37.86 27.52
N ILE A 116 0.85 36.54 27.31
CA ILE A 116 1.74 35.78 26.41
C ILE A 116 1.08 35.58 25.04
N ARG A 117 -0.21 35.23 24.99
CA ARG A 117 -0.92 35.00 23.73
C ARG A 117 -1.69 36.24 23.29
N LYS A 118 -1.72 36.47 21.97
CA LYS A 118 -2.65 37.44 21.36
C LYS A 118 -4.08 36.89 21.53
N LYS A 119 -4.89 37.54 22.37
CA LYS A 119 -6.31 37.21 22.47
C LYS A 119 -7.01 37.65 21.19
N SER A 120 -7.85 36.80 20.62
CA SER A 120 -8.69 37.17 19.47
C SER A 120 -9.67 38.23 19.95
N ASP A 121 -9.32 39.49 19.77
CA ASP A 121 -10.21 40.58 20.09
C ASP A 121 -11.30 40.61 19.01
N THR A 122 -12.55 40.35 19.40
CA THR A 122 -13.70 40.48 18.50
C THR A 122 -13.99 41.96 18.29
N LYS A 123 -13.22 42.60 17.41
CA LYS A 123 -13.71 43.82 16.75
C LYS A 123 -14.63 43.40 15.61
N ARG A 124 -15.92 43.21 15.94
CA ARG A 124 -16.98 43.18 14.91
C ARG A 124 -17.04 44.59 14.32
N SER A 125 -16.69 44.74 13.04
CA SER A 125 -17.07 45.88 12.21
C SER A 125 -18.25 45.47 11.35
#